data_AF-A0A369KG36-F1
#
_entry.id   AF-A0A369KG36-F1
#
_cell.length_a   1.000
_cell.length_b   1.000
_cell.length_c   1.000
_cell.angle_alpha   90.00
_cell.angle_beta   90.00
_cell.angle_gamma   90.00
#
_symmetry.space_group_name_H-M   'P 1'
#
loop_
_entity.id
_entity.type
_entity.pdbx_description
1 polymer ?
#
loop_
_entity_poly.entity_id
_entity_poly.type
_entity_poly.pdbx_seq_one_letter_code
_entity_poly.pdbx_strand_id
1 'polypeptide(L)'
;MDIIDENFSQDFHCLVYDNAPTHLKRTPTAPSAKKMTKNTPPVGKNWLVEVNMYDENGKQIYNSDGSYKKQHVQMSSSGFTEDGTPQSFYFEPGHEREGVFKGMAIILEERGFKGCVGRNGRLAECGDFSQGCVTAGQPDCCCRRMLYNEPDFVNVWPRLEEVANARGFAVLFLPKFHCELNFIEQCWGYAKRVYRTFPLTKKEDEMEKNIITALDSVPLETMRRCDVLDSRFRSL
;
A
#
# COMPACT_ATOMS: atom_id res chain seq x y z
N MET A 1 -17.74 1.19 5.46
CA MET A 1 -18.03 -0.13 6.05
C MET A 1 -19.28 -0.05 6.91
N ASP A 2 -19.57 1.10 7.52
CA ASP A 2 -20.81 1.37 8.28
C ASP A 2 -22.10 0.90 7.58
N ILE A 3 -22.27 1.17 6.28
CA ILE A 3 -23.44 0.69 5.51
C ILE A 3 -23.57 -0.84 5.55
N ILE A 4 -22.45 -1.56 5.50
CA ILE A 4 -22.44 -3.02 5.52
C ILE A 4 -22.77 -3.53 6.92
N ASP A 5 -22.18 -2.92 7.95
CA ASP A 5 -22.47 -3.23 9.35
C ASP A 5 -23.95 -2.98 9.70
N GLU A 6 -24.52 -1.88 9.20
CA GLU A 6 -25.92 -1.52 9.45
C GLU A 6 -26.92 -2.46 8.78
N ASN A 7 -26.65 -2.85 7.53
CA ASN A 7 -27.65 -3.52 6.69
C ASN A 7 -27.41 -5.03 6.52
N PHE A 8 -26.18 -5.50 6.74
CA PHE A 8 -25.76 -6.87 6.40
C PHE A 8 -24.82 -7.51 7.45
N SER A 9 -24.87 -7.09 8.71
CA SER A 9 -23.97 -7.56 9.79
C SER A 9 -23.87 -9.08 10.01
N GLN A 10 -24.86 -9.85 9.55
CA GLN A 10 -24.91 -11.30 9.76
C GLN A 10 -24.13 -12.10 8.71
N ASP A 11 -23.74 -11.46 7.61
CA ASP A 11 -23.02 -12.11 6.52
C ASP A 11 -21.50 -11.93 6.66
N PHE A 12 -20.75 -12.87 6.10
CA PHE A 12 -19.32 -12.70 5.91
C PHE A 12 -19.05 -11.83 4.67
N HIS A 13 -18.30 -10.74 4.86
CA HIS A 13 -18.03 -9.77 3.80
C HIS A 13 -16.58 -9.79 3.35
N CYS A 14 -16.39 -9.87 2.04
CA CYS A 14 -15.10 -9.69 1.38
C CYS A 14 -15.16 -8.48 0.44
N LEU A 15 -14.33 -7.48 0.69
CA LEU A 15 -14.22 -6.28 -0.13
C LEU A 15 -13.26 -6.54 -1.28
N VAL A 16 -13.78 -6.48 -2.50
CA VAL A 16 -13.00 -6.74 -3.72
C VAL A 16 -12.53 -5.42 -4.31
N TYR A 17 -11.22 -5.30 -4.56
CA TYR A 17 -10.61 -4.15 -5.21
C TYR A 17 -9.76 -4.58 -6.40
N ASP A 18 -9.67 -3.74 -7.42
CA ASP A 18 -8.66 -3.90 -8.45
C ASP A 18 -7.26 -3.61 -7.86
N ASN A 19 -6.23 -4.19 -8.46
CA ASN A 19 -4.83 -3.95 -8.09
C ASN A 19 -4.32 -2.62 -8.69
N ALA A 20 -5.02 -1.54 -8.34
CA ALA A 20 -4.61 -0.17 -8.63
C ALA A 20 -3.52 0.29 -7.64
N PRO A 21 -2.51 1.08 -8.08
CA PRO A 21 -1.47 1.59 -7.19
C PRO A 21 -1.98 2.36 -5.97
N THR A 22 -3.17 2.96 -6.08
CA THR A 22 -3.84 3.66 -4.97
C THR A 22 -4.34 2.72 -3.89
N HIS A 23 -4.83 1.53 -4.25
CA HIS A 23 -5.33 0.52 -3.32
C HIS A 23 -4.19 -0.20 -2.60
N LEU A 24 -3.05 -0.38 -3.27
CA LEU A 24 -1.82 -0.94 -2.68
C LEU A 24 -0.99 0.08 -1.89
N LYS A 25 -1.51 1.30 -1.68
CA LYS A 25 -0.77 2.34 -0.96
C LYS A 25 -0.59 1.93 0.49
N ARG A 26 0.67 1.78 0.90
CA ARG A 26 1.08 1.53 2.29
C ARG A 26 0.92 2.78 3.14
N THR A 27 0.94 2.61 4.47
CA THR A 27 0.99 3.73 5.40
C THR A 27 2.23 4.59 5.12
N PRO A 28 2.18 5.92 5.34
CA PRO A 28 3.32 6.79 5.07
C PRO A 28 4.59 6.42 5.86
N THR A 29 4.44 5.79 7.01
CA THR A 29 5.53 5.36 7.89
C THR A 29 6.01 3.93 7.62
N ALA A 30 5.37 3.19 6.72
CA ALA A 30 5.73 1.82 6.40
C ALA A 30 7.20 1.67 5.93
N PRO A 31 7.85 0.52 6.18
CA PRO A 31 9.19 0.23 5.70
C PRO A 31 9.32 0.42 4.18
N SER A 32 10.34 1.17 3.75
CA SER A 32 10.69 1.33 2.34
C SER A 32 12.19 1.52 2.12
N ALA A 33 12.82 0.58 1.41
CA ALA A 33 14.25 0.63 1.11
C ALA A 33 14.66 1.73 0.11
N LYS A 34 13.71 2.32 -0.63
CA LYS A 34 13.98 3.17 -1.81
C LYS A 34 14.70 4.48 -1.50
N LYS A 35 14.61 5.00 -0.27
CA LYS A 35 15.23 6.28 0.11
C LYS A 35 16.14 6.21 1.33
N MET A 36 16.33 5.03 1.91
CA MET A 36 17.17 4.84 3.10
C MET A 36 18.64 5.17 2.79
N THR A 37 19.33 5.79 3.75
CA THR A 37 20.78 6.04 3.65
C THR A 37 21.55 4.76 3.96
N LYS A 38 22.68 4.51 3.26
CA LYS A 38 23.53 3.33 3.54
C LYS A 38 24.11 3.40 4.95
N ASN A 39 24.71 4.54 5.28
CA ASN A 39 25.39 4.77 6.55
C ASN A 39 24.51 5.61 7.48
N THR A 40 24.81 5.56 8.76
CA THR A 40 24.29 6.50 9.75
C THR A 40 24.57 7.93 9.28
N PRO A 41 23.59 8.83 9.28
CA PRO A 41 23.81 10.25 9.00
C PRO A 41 24.89 10.84 9.92
N PRO A 42 25.62 11.89 9.48
CA PRO A 42 26.60 12.58 10.33
C PRO A 42 25.92 13.25 11.53
N VAL A 43 26.71 13.56 12.55
CA VAL A 43 26.22 14.26 13.76
C VAL A 43 25.50 15.56 13.37
N GLY A 44 24.36 15.83 13.99
CA GLY A 44 23.50 16.97 13.67
C GLY A 44 22.57 16.77 12.47
N LYS A 45 22.64 15.63 11.78
CA LYS A 45 21.69 15.23 10.73
C LYS A 45 20.96 13.94 11.11
N ASN A 46 19.76 13.79 10.57
CA ASN A 46 18.99 12.56 10.66
C ASN A 46 18.30 12.26 9.32
N TRP A 47 17.92 11.00 9.13
CA TRP A 47 17.08 10.58 8.02
C TRP A 47 15.71 10.16 8.58
N LEU A 48 14.67 10.86 8.16
CA LEU A 48 13.29 10.65 8.60
C LEU A 48 12.40 10.60 7.36
N VAL A 49 11.21 10.01 7.52
CA VAL A 49 10.21 9.94 6.47
C VAL A 49 9.35 11.19 6.53
N GLU A 50 9.17 11.83 5.38
CA GLU A 50 8.30 12.99 5.25
C GLU A 50 6.84 12.54 5.09
N VAL A 51 5.96 12.99 5.97
CA VAL A 51 4.54 12.65 5.97
C VAL A 51 3.68 13.91 6.02
N ASN A 52 2.54 13.90 5.32
CA ASN A 52 1.58 15.00 5.40
C ASN A 52 0.98 15.07 6.80
N MET A 53 0.80 16.28 7.31
CA MET A 53 0.12 16.53 8.57
C MET A 53 -1.40 16.51 8.38
N TYR A 54 -2.09 15.99 9.38
CA TYR A 54 -3.55 15.97 9.46
C TYR A 54 -3.96 16.67 10.77
N ASP A 55 -5.11 17.35 10.75
CA ASP A 55 -5.72 17.90 11.94
C ASP A 55 -6.46 16.81 12.76
N GLU A 56 -7.06 17.21 13.88
CA GLU A 56 -7.82 16.32 14.77
C GLU A 56 -9.03 15.66 14.08
N ASN A 57 -9.50 16.23 12.97
CA ASN A 57 -10.62 15.71 12.18
C ASN A 57 -10.15 14.86 10.98
N GLY A 58 -8.84 14.61 10.86
CA GLY A 58 -8.27 13.84 9.76
C GLY A 58 -8.19 14.58 8.43
N LYS A 59 -8.34 15.92 8.43
CA LYS A 59 -8.18 16.76 7.24
C LYS A 59 -6.73 17.23 7.11
N GLN A 60 -6.24 17.27 5.87
CA GLN A 60 -4.86 17.68 5.60
C GLN A 60 -4.64 19.16 5.93
N ILE A 61 -3.51 19.44 6.58
CA ILE A 61 -3.10 20.80 6.91
C ILE A 61 -2.31 21.38 5.74
N TYR A 62 -2.60 22.63 5.38
CA TYR A 62 -1.95 23.36 4.30
C TYR A 62 -1.08 24.49 4.85
N ASN A 63 0.00 24.78 4.14
CA ASN A 63 0.79 26.00 4.31
C ASN A 63 0.07 27.18 3.64
N SER A 64 0.53 28.41 3.93
CA SER A 64 -0.02 29.65 3.36
C SER A 64 0.09 29.74 1.83
N ASP A 65 0.97 28.95 1.22
CA ASP A 65 1.18 28.84 -0.23
C ASP A 65 0.27 27.79 -0.91
N GLY A 66 -0.60 27.11 -0.15
CA GLY A 66 -1.45 26.04 -0.64
C GLY A 66 -0.78 24.67 -0.75
N SER A 67 0.50 24.54 -0.38
CA SER A 67 1.19 23.24 -0.30
C SER A 67 0.80 22.47 0.98
N TYR A 68 0.93 21.15 0.96
CA TYR A 68 0.69 20.34 2.16
C TYR A 68 1.75 20.61 3.23
N LYS A 69 1.30 20.86 4.45
CA LYS A 69 2.18 20.90 5.60
C LYS A 69 2.68 19.49 5.89
N LYS A 70 3.99 19.35 6.01
CA LYS A 70 4.69 18.08 6.17
C LYS A 70 5.45 18.05 7.48
N GLN A 71 5.54 16.86 8.06
CA GLN A 71 6.36 16.59 9.23
C GLN A 71 7.33 15.44 8.93
N HIS A 72 8.42 15.40 9.68
CA HIS A 72 9.42 14.34 9.59
C HIS A 72 9.23 13.37 10.74
N VAL A 73 8.99 12.10 10.44
CA VAL A 73 8.71 11.05 11.42
C VAL A 73 9.63 9.86 11.21
N GLN A 74 9.80 9.06 12.27
CA GLN A 74 10.50 7.79 12.17
C GLN A 74 9.67 6.78 11.38
N MET A 75 10.36 5.98 10.57
CA MET A 75 9.77 4.82 9.91
C MET A 75 9.37 3.77 10.95
N SER A 76 8.23 3.11 10.76
CA SER A 76 7.84 1.98 11.60
C SER A 76 8.83 0.84 11.44
N SER A 77 9.21 0.24 12.55
CA SER A 77 10.11 -0.91 12.58
C SER A 77 9.29 -2.18 12.72
N SER A 78 9.44 -3.12 11.77
CA SER A 78 8.69 -4.38 11.74
C SER A 78 9.56 -5.60 11.44
N GLY A 79 10.88 -5.42 11.41
CA GLY A 79 11.85 -6.49 11.21
C GLY A 79 12.30 -7.11 12.53
N PHE A 80 13.06 -8.20 12.43
CA PHE A 80 13.70 -8.87 13.56
C PHE A 80 15.21 -9.00 13.31
N THR A 81 15.99 -9.00 14.38
CA THR A 81 17.43 -9.30 14.33
C THR A 81 17.68 -10.80 14.14
N GLU A 82 18.94 -11.18 13.92
CA GLU A 82 19.34 -12.60 13.84
C GLU A 82 18.90 -13.40 15.07
N ASP A 83 18.91 -12.78 16.25
CA ASP A 83 18.50 -13.37 17.52
C ASP A 83 16.97 -13.42 17.72
N GLY A 84 16.18 -12.99 16.72
CA GLY A 84 14.72 -12.97 16.78
C GLY A 84 14.13 -11.81 17.60
N THR A 85 14.95 -10.84 18.02
CA THR A 85 14.46 -9.65 18.73
C THR A 85 13.90 -8.62 17.76
N PRO A 86 12.86 -7.84 18.13
CA PRO A 86 12.38 -6.76 17.28
C PRO A 86 13.51 -5.78 16.94
N GLN A 87 13.74 -5.57 15.65
CA GLN A 87 14.79 -4.69 15.18
C GLN A 87 14.25 -3.28 14.99
N SER A 88 14.84 -2.31 15.68
CA SER A 88 14.62 -0.89 15.40
C SER A 88 15.53 -0.35 14.30
N PHE A 89 14.99 0.47 13.41
CA PHE A 89 15.75 1.19 12.37
C PHE A 89 16.48 2.44 12.88
N TYR A 90 16.14 2.89 14.09
CA TYR A 90 16.72 4.05 14.74
C TYR A 90 17.46 3.59 15.99
N PHE A 91 18.46 4.37 16.44
CA PHE A 91 19.12 4.04 17.70
C PHE A 91 18.15 4.25 18.86
N GLU A 92 18.05 3.24 19.71
CA GLU A 92 17.17 3.21 20.87
C GLU A 92 17.62 4.17 21.98
N PRO A 93 16.72 4.47 22.95
CA PRO A 93 17.06 5.28 24.11
C PRO A 93 18.29 4.79 24.87
N GLY A 94 19.18 5.72 25.24
CA GLY A 94 20.44 5.41 25.92
C GLY A 94 21.65 5.18 25.01
N HIS A 95 21.47 5.20 23.68
CA HIS A 95 22.58 5.24 22.73
C HIS A 95 23.07 6.68 22.50
N GLU A 96 24.36 6.89 22.26
CA GLU A 96 24.94 8.23 21.98
C GLU A 96 24.27 8.96 20.79
N ARG A 97 23.70 8.18 19.88
CA ARG A 97 23.00 8.63 18.66
C ARG A 97 21.50 8.38 18.73
N GLU A 98 20.89 8.37 19.92
CA GLU A 98 19.45 8.15 20.14
C GLU A 98 18.56 8.86 19.10
N GLY A 99 17.58 8.13 18.58
CA GLY A 99 16.62 8.61 17.60
C GLY A 99 17.17 8.85 16.19
N VAL A 100 18.47 8.65 15.96
CA VAL A 100 19.09 8.75 14.64
C VAL A 100 18.95 7.44 13.87
N PHE A 101 18.66 7.55 12.57
CA PHE A 101 18.59 6.41 11.68
C PHE A 101 19.92 5.68 11.57
N LYS A 102 19.93 4.36 11.78
CA LYS A 102 21.15 3.54 11.81
C LYS A 102 21.85 3.48 10.45
N GLY A 103 21.09 3.44 9.36
CA GLY A 103 21.61 3.19 8.02
C GLY A 103 21.46 1.72 7.62
N MET A 104 21.24 1.48 6.33
CA MET A 104 20.99 0.14 5.79
C MET A 104 22.09 -0.87 6.13
N ALA A 105 23.35 -0.44 6.16
CA ALA A 105 24.47 -1.35 6.40
C ALA A 105 24.45 -1.94 7.82
N ILE A 106 24.17 -1.12 8.83
CA ILE A 106 24.05 -1.57 10.23
C ILE A 106 22.80 -2.45 10.39
N ILE A 107 21.67 -2.02 9.81
CA ILE A 107 20.42 -2.79 9.85
C ILE A 107 20.61 -4.19 9.26
N LEU A 108 21.36 -4.33 8.16
CA LEU A 108 21.66 -5.64 7.58
C LEU A 108 22.62 -6.47 8.43
N GLU A 109 23.63 -5.87 9.06
CA GLU A 109 24.53 -6.59 9.96
C GLU A 109 23.82 -7.11 11.21
N GLU A 110 22.90 -6.32 11.78
CA GLU A 110 22.02 -6.76 12.89
C GLU A 110 21.09 -7.92 12.51
N ARG A 111 20.84 -8.13 11.20
CA ARG A 111 20.10 -9.29 10.66
C ARG A 111 21.00 -10.48 10.30
N GLY A 112 22.30 -10.39 10.60
CA GLY A 112 23.27 -11.46 10.33
C GLY A 112 23.98 -11.35 8.98
N PHE A 113 23.70 -10.33 8.17
CA PHE A 113 24.37 -10.12 6.88
C PHE A 113 25.74 -9.45 7.07
N LYS A 114 26.80 -10.25 7.01
CA LYS A 114 28.19 -9.78 7.20
C LYS A 114 28.70 -8.98 6.00
N GLY A 115 29.61 -8.04 6.26
CA GLY A 115 30.33 -7.30 5.22
C GLY A 115 29.50 -6.18 4.57
N CYS A 116 28.50 -5.65 5.27
CA CYS A 116 27.71 -4.52 4.78
C CYS A 116 28.36 -3.18 5.13
N VAL A 117 29.04 -3.10 6.28
CA VAL A 117 29.70 -1.90 6.78
C VAL A 117 31.15 -1.79 6.26
N GLY A 118 31.67 -0.55 6.21
CA GLY A 118 33.06 -0.26 5.88
C GLY A 118 33.34 0.10 4.42
N ARG A 119 34.62 0.40 4.12
CA ARG A 119 35.09 0.82 2.78
C ARG A 119 34.94 -0.25 1.71
N ASN A 120 35.08 -1.52 2.10
CA ASN A 120 34.86 -2.68 1.23
C ASN A 120 33.46 -3.28 1.41
N GLY A 121 32.58 -2.61 2.17
CA GLY A 121 31.21 -3.07 2.38
C GLY A 121 30.32 -2.85 1.15
N ARG A 122 29.19 -3.55 1.11
CA ARG A 122 28.24 -3.52 -0.03
C ARG A 122 27.85 -2.11 -0.46
N LEU A 123 27.59 -1.90 -1.74
CA LEU A 123 27.10 -0.62 -2.25
C LEU A 123 25.73 -0.27 -1.65
N ALA A 124 25.41 1.03 -1.61
CA ALA A 124 24.09 1.50 -1.17
C ALA A 124 22.99 0.98 -2.09
N GLU A 125 23.20 1.18 -3.39
CA GLU A 125 22.30 0.85 -4.49
C GLU A 125 23.15 0.60 -5.75
N CYS A 126 22.75 -0.35 -6.59
CA CYS A 126 23.34 -0.55 -7.92
C CYS A 126 22.87 0.54 -8.90
N GLY A 127 23.72 0.96 -9.84
CA GLY A 127 23.34 1.96 -10.85
C GLY A 127 22.14 1.56 -11.72
N ASP A 128 21.91 0.26 -11.86
CA ASP A 128 20.82 -0.38 -12.59
C ASP A 128 19.72 -0.95 -11.67
N PHE A 129 19.56 -0.40 -10.45
CA PHE A 129 18.56 -0.88 -9.49
C PHE A 129 17.13 -0.88 -10.06
N SER A 130 16.78 0.14 -10.86
CA SER A 130 15.48 0.24 -11.55
C SER A 130 15.22 -0.89 -12.55
N GLN A 131 16.28 -1.53 -13.05
CA GLN A 131 16.21 -2.66 -13.96
C GLN A 131 16.27 -4.01 -13.22
N GLY A 132 16.34 -3.99 -11.89
CA GLY A 132 16.43 -5.22 -11.10
C GLY A 132 17.86 -5.62 -10.71
N CYS A 133 18.83 -4.70 -10.80
CA CYS A 133 20.25 -5.01 -10.53
C CYS A 133 20.81 -6.11 -11.46
N VAL A 134 20.41 -6.08 -12.74
CA VAL A 134 20.72 -7.09 -13.76
C VAL A 134 22.22 -7.36 -13.86
N THR A 135 23.04 -6.32 -13.81
CA THR A 135 24.49 -6.39 -13.94
C THR A 135 25.11 -7.23 -12.82
N ALA A 136 24.59 -7.08 -11.60
CA ALA A 136 25.06 -7.87 -10.46
C ALA A 136 24.42 -9.27 -10.44
N GLY A 137 23.20 -9.41 -10.96
CA GLY A 137 22.53 -10.70 -11.17
C GLY A 137 22.22 -11.49 -9.89
N GLN A 138 22.39 -10.89 -8.71
CA GLN A 138 22.24 -11.54 -7.40
C GLN A 138 21.31 -10.76 -6.48
N PRO A 139 20.48 -11.44 -5.66
CA PRO A 139 19.53 -10.80 -4.75
C PRO A 139 20.21 -10.04 -3.60
N ASP A 140 21.51 -10.26 -3.37
CA ASP A 140 22.30 -9.61 -2.30
C ASP A 140 23.25 -8.52 -2.82
N CYS A 141 23.13 -8.10 -4.08
CA CYS A 141 24.08 -7.19 -4.75
C CYS A 141 24.36 -5.85 -4.05
N CYS A 142 23.38 -5.26 -3.37
CA CYS A 142 23.53 -3.98 -2.67
C CYS A 142 22.60 -3.93 -1.45
N CYS A 143 22.90 -3.03 -0.51
CA CYS A 143 22.14 -2.91 0.73
C CYS A 143 20.65 -2.67 0.48
N ARG A 144 20.32 -1.81 -0.49
CA ARG A 144 18.93 -1.54 -0.87
C ARG A 144 18.22 -2.78 -1.40
N ARG A 145 18.86 -3.59 -2.26
CA ARG A 145 18.23 -4.80 -2.83
C ARG A 145 18.00 -5.85 -1.75
N MET A 146 18.96 -6.03 -0.84
CA MET A 146 18.83 -6.94 0.28
C MET A 146 17.61 -6.56 1.13
N LEU A 147 17.57 -5.34 1.65
CA LEU A 147 16.42 -4.87 2.45
C LEU A 147 15.11 -4.89 1.65
N TYR A 148 15.13 -4.57 0.36
CA TYR A 148 13.93 -4.62 -0.47
C TYR A 148 13.30 -6.02 -0.54
N ASN A 149 14.13 -7.07 -0.48
CA ASN A 149 13.70 -8.46 -0.53
C ASN A 149 13.38 -9.05 0.85
N GLU A 150 13.66 -8.33 1.93
CA GLU A 150 13.39 -8.81 3.28
C GLU A 150 11.87 -8.91 3.55
N PRO A 151 11.42 -9.90 4.33
CA PRO A 151 9.99 -10.16 4.53
C PRO A 151 9.20 -8.97 5.05
N ASP A 152 9.78 -8.18 5.96
CA ASP A 152 9.16 -6.99 6.56
C ASP A 152 9.06 -5.80 5.59
N PHE A 153 9.77 -5.82 4.46
CA PHE A 153 9.64 -4.83 3.38
C PHE A 153 8.73 -5.32 2.24
N VAL A 154 8.70 -6.62 1.98
CA VAL A 154 7.85 -7.22 0.94
C VAL A 154 6.41 -7.32 1.43
N ASN A 155 6.19 -7.91 2.61
CA ASN A 155 4.88 -8.29 3.13
C ASN A 155 4.22 -7.19 3.96
N VAL A 156 4.43 -5.92 3.59
CA VAL A 156 3.75 -4.80 4.25
C VAL A 156 2.34 -4.67 3.69
N TRP A 157 1.36 -4.74 4.59
CA TRP A 157 -0.05 -4.62 4.22
C TRP A 157 -0.36 -3.22 3.66
N PRO A 158 -1.17 -3.13 2.59
CA PRO A 158 -1.74 -1.86 2.16
C PRO A 158 -2.61 -1.25 3.26
N ARG A 159 -2.64 0.08 3.34
CA ARG A 159 -3.47 0.80 4.33
C ARG A 159 -4.95 0.43 4.20
N LEU A 160 -5.40 0.17 2.99
CA LEU A 160 -6.78 -0.25 2.72
C LEU A 160 -7.12 -1.56 3.44
N GLU A 161 -6.21 -2.53 3.37
CA GLU A 161 -6.35 -3.84 4.01
C GLU A 161 -6.26 -3.73 5.54
N GLU A 162 -5.34 -2.91 6.07
CA GLU A 162 -5.27 -2.63 7.51
C GLU A 162 -6.60 -2.07 8.06
N VAL A 163 -7.18 -1.08 7.37
CA VAL A 163 -8.42 -0.43 7.79
C VAL A 163 -9.61 -1.38 7.70
N ALA A 164 -9.67 -2.22 6.67
CA ALA A 164 -10.72 -3.22 6.50
C ALA A 164 -10.62 -4.33 7.55
N ASN A 165 -9.44 -4.92 7.74
CA ASN A 165 -9.20 -5.98 8.72
C ASN A 165 -9.45 -5.50 10.15
N ALA A 166 -9.10 -4.25 10.49
CA ALA A 166 -9.41 -3.65 11.80
C ALA A 166 -10.92 -3.57 12.09
N ARG A 167 -11.77 -3.63 11.06
CA ARG A 167 -13.22 -3.68 11.16
C ARG A 167 -13.80 -5.08 10.90
N GLY A 168 -12.96 -6.11 10.76
CA GLY A 168 -13.39 -7.50 10.53
C GLY A 168 -13.72 -7.84 9.08
N PHE A 169 -13.36 -6.99 8.12
CA PHE A 169 -13.61 -7.21 6.69
C PHE A 169 -12.37 -7.79 5.99
N ALA A 170 -12.55 -8.88 5.25
CA ALA A 170 -11.51 -9.38 4.36
C ALA A 170 -11.38 -8.49 3.12
N VAL A 171 -10.17 -8.41 2.56
CA VAL A 171 -9.89 -7.69 1.31
C VAL A 171 -9.31 -8.66 0.28
N LEU A 172 -9.79 -8.57 -0.96
CA LEU A 172 -9.26 -9.33 -2.09
C LEU A 172 -8.86 -8.39 -3.21
N PHE A 173 -7.58 -8.45 -3.60
CA PHE A 173 -7.05 -7.71 -4.74
C PHE A 173 -7.09 -8.57 -6.01
N LEU A 174 -7.71 -8.05 -7.06
CA LEU A 174 -7.76 -8.72 -8.36
C LEU A 174 -6.43 -8.59 -9.11
N PRO A 175 -6.04 -9.59 -9.93
CA PRO A 175 -4.89 -9.46 -10.81
C PRO A 175 -4.92 -8.18 -11.65
N LYS A 176 -3.74 -7.58 -11.86
CA LYS A 176 -3.64 -6.32 -12.58
C LYS A 176 -4.05 -6.50 -14.05
N PHE A 177 -4.85 -5.57 -14.57
CA PHE A 177 -5.38 -5.58 -15.94
C PHE A 177 -6.39 -6.70 -16.27
N HIS A 178 -7.01 -7.28 -15.24
CA HIS A 178 -8.05 -8.30 -15.39
C HIS A 178 -9.42 -7.78 -14.90
N CYS A 179 -9.95 -6.74 -15.55
CA CYS A 179 -11.23 -6.13 -15.15
C CYS A 179 -12.43 -7.07 -15.38
N GLU A 180 -12.29 -8.08 -16.22
CA GLU A 180 -13.26 -9.16 -16.42
C GLU A 180 -13.50 -9.98 -15.15
N LEU A 181 -12.54 -9.99 -14.21
CA LEU A 181 -12.63 -10.63 -12.90
C LEU A 181 -13.26 -9.73 -11.84
N ASN A 182 -13.82 -8.58 -12.23
CA ASN A 182 -14.56 -7.73 -11.32
C ASN A 182 -16.05 -7.80 -11.69
N PHE A 183 -16.84 -8.59 -10.94
CA PHE A 183 -18.26 -8.77 -11.24
C PHE A 183 -19.04 -7.45 -11.39
N ILE A 184 -18.63 -6.37 -10.71
CA ILE A 184 -19.28 -5.07 -10.80
C ILE A 184 -19.19 -4.48 -12.21
N GLU A 185 -18.14 -4.79 -12.98
CA GLU A 185 -17.98 -4.30 -14.36
C GLU A 185 -19.06 -4.87 -15.29
N GLN A 186 -19.50 -6.11 -15.05
CA GLN A 186 -20.60 -6.71 -15.79
C GLN A 186 -21.94 -6.05 -15.43
N CYS A 187 -22.14 -5.73 -14.14
CA CYS A 187 -23.31 -4.99 -13.66
C CYS A 187 -23.35 -3.58 -14.27
N TRP A 188 -22.22 -2.86 -14.27
CA TRP A 188 -22.07 -1.58 -14.95
C TRP A 188 -22.30 -1.69 -16.45
N GLY A 189 -21.82 -2.76 -17.11
CA GLY A 189 -22.08 -3.03 -18.52
C GLY A 189 -23.57 -3.14 -18.83
N TYR A 190 -24.31 -3.87 -17.99
CA TYR A 190 -25.76 -4.00 -18.10
C TYR A 190 -26.46 -2.64 -17.89
N ALA A 191 -26.16 -1.96 -16.79
CA ALA A 191 -26.76 -0.66 -16.46
C ALA A 191 -26.49 0.37 -17.56
N LYS A 192 -25.26 0.45 -18.08
CA LYS A 192 -24.91 1.32 -19.21
C LYS A 192 -25.71 1.01 -20.47
N ARG A 193 -25.99 -0.28 -20.73
CA ARG A 193 -26.84 -0.68 -21.88
C ARG A 193 -28.27 -0.18 -21.72
N VAL A 194 -28.86 -0.32 -20.52
CA VAL A 194 -30.21 0.19 -20.24
C VAL A 194 -30.23 1.72 -20.30
N TYR A 195 -29.24 2.37 -19.70
CA TYR A 195 -29.12 3.83 -19.71
C TYR A 195 -29.11 4.42 -21.13
N ARG A 196 -28.43 3.75 -22.07
CA ARG A 196 -28.38 4.15 -23.49
C ARG A 196 -29.73 4.09 -24.21
N THR A 197 -30.76 3.48 -23.62
CA THR A 197 -32.12 3.47 -24.16
C THR A 197 -32.96 4.68 -23.73
N PHE A 198 -32.51 5.42 -22.71
CA PHE A 198 -33.19 6.63 -22.27
C PHE A 198 -32.97 7.80 -23.25
N PRO A 199 -33.92 8.77 -23.30
CA PRO A 199 -33.71 10.01 -24.03
C PRO A 199 -32.48 10.77 -23.54
N LEU A 200 -31.78 11.43 -24.46
CA LEU A 200 -30.70 12.35 -24.12
C LEU A 200 -31.27 13.52 -23.30
N THR A 201 -30.71 13.72 -22.11
CA THR A 201 -31.02 14.87 -21.26
C THR A 201 -29.82 15.79 -21.09
N LYS A 202 -30.11 17.08 -20.90
CA LYS A 202 -29.12 18.12 -20.56
C LYS A 202 -29.22 18.56 -19.10
N LYS A 203 -30.19 18.02 -18.34
CA LYS A 203 -30.39 18.36 -16.93
C LYS A 203 -29.80 17.26 -16.05
N GLU A 204 -29.05 17.68 -15.06
CA GLU A 204 -28.39 16.78 -14.11
C GLU A 204 -29.42 15.95 -13.33
N ASP A 205 -30.48 16.55 -12.80
CA ASP A 205 -31.53 15.84 -12.05
C ASP A 205 -32.23 14.74 -12.86
N GLU A 206 -32.42 14.96 -14.16
CA GLU A 206 -33.00 13.95 -15.06
C GLU A 206 -31.96 12.85 -15.37
N MET A 207 -30.69 13.22 -15.48
CA MET A 207 -29.58 12.28 -15.68
C MET A 207 -29.42 11.35 -14.48
N GLU A 208 -29.44 11.90 -13.26
CA GLU A 208 -29.35 11.14 -12.01
C GLU A 208 -30.49 10.12 -11.89
N LYS A 209 -31.74 10.54 -12.12
CA LYS A 209 -32.90 9.63 -12.12
C LYS A 209 -32.77 8.49 -13.13
N ASN A 210 -32.26 8.78 -14.33
CA ASN A 210 -32.01 7.79 -15.36
C ASN A 210 -30.88 6.82 -14.95
N ILE A 211 -29.83 7.32 -14.29
CA ILE A 211 -28.73 6.48 -13.77
C ILE A 211 -29.26 5.53 -12.69
N ILE A 212 -30.01 6.03 -11.71
CA ILE A 212 -30.61 5.22 -10.64
C ILE A 212 -31.53 4.16 -11.23
N THR A 213 -32.43 4.54 -12.15
CA THR A 213 -33.34 3.61 -12.83
C THR A 213 -32.58 2.54 -13.61
N ALA A 214 -31.49 2.89 -14.28
CA ALA A 214 -30.65 1.94 -15.00
C ALA A 214 -29.94 0.96 -14.04
N LEU A 215 -29.48 1.43 -12.88
CA LEU A 215 -28.85 0.60 -11.85
C LEU A 215 -29.86 -0.37 -11.24
N ASP A 216 -31.06 0.10 -10.89
CA ASP A 216 -32.14 -0.73 -10.32
C ASP A 216 -32.65 -1.80 -11.30
N SER A 217 -32.41 -1.61 -12.61
CA SER A 217 -32.82 -2.56 -13.65
C SER A 217 -31.93 -3.80 -13.75
N VAL A 218 -30.77 -3.83 -13.09
CA VAL A 218 -29.84 -4.97 -13.16
C VAL A 218 -30.46 -6.17 -12.41
N PRO A 219 -30.78 -7.29 -13.09
CA PRO A 219 -31.44 -8.40 -12.43
C PRO A 219 -30.50 -9.08 -11.43
N LEU A 220 -31.04 -9.46 -10.26
CA LEU A 220 -30.29 -10.18 -9.23
C LEU A 220 -29.67 -11.49 -9.76
N GLU A 221 -30.37 -12.19 -10.67
CA GLU A 221 -29.85 -13.38 -11.35
C GLU A 221 -28.58 -13.07 -12.17
N THR A 222 -28.54 -11.90 -12.82
CA THR A 222 -27.35 -11.46 -13.55
C THR A 222 -26.20 -11.23 -12.59
N MET A 223 -26.43 -10.51 -11.47
CA MET A 223 -25.41 -10.27 -10.46
C MET A 223 -24.82 -11.59 -9.92
N ARG A 224 -25.69 -12.54 -9.53
CA ARG A 224 -25.27 -13.85 -9.01
C ARG A 224 -24.51 -14.67 -10.05
N ARG A 225 -24.92 -14.65 -11.32
CA ARG A 225 -24.22 -15.37 -12.39
C ARG A 225 -22.84 -14.80 -12.63
N CYS A 226 -22.69 -13.48 -12.61
CA CYS A 226 -21.40 -12.81 -12.76
C CYS A 226 -20.42 -13.21 -11.64
N ASP A 227 -20.91 -13.24 -10.39
CA ASP A 227 -20.12 -13.67 -9.22
C ASP A 227 -19.64 -15.13 -9.33
N VAL A 228 -20.53 -16.06 -9.72
CA VAL A 228 -20.16 -17.48 -9.90
C VAL A 228 -19.16 -17.70 -11.05
N LEU A 229 -19.22 -16.88 -12.10
CA LEU A 229 -18.25 -16.96 -13.20
C LEU A 229 -16.87 -16.48 -12.74
N ASP A 230 -16.84 -15.42 -11.95
CA ASP A 230 -15.63 -14.79 -11.42
C ASP A 230 -14.96 -15.66 -10.34
N SER A 231 -15.74 -16.29 -9.45
CA SER A 231 -15.22 -17.16 -8.38
C SER A 231 -14.40 -18.34 -8.91
N ARG A 232 -14.72 -18.85 -10.11
CA ARG A 232 -13.97 -19.93 -10.77
C ARG A 232 -12.55 -19.54 -11.17
N PHE A 233 -12.30 -18.25 -11.39
CA PHE A 233 -10.97 -17.73 -11.73
C PHE A 233 -10.18 -17.33 -10.48
N ARG A 234 -10.86 -17.14 -9.34
CA ARG A 234 -10.26 -16.76 -8.05
C ARG A 234 -9.75 -17.95 -7.22
N SER A 235 -10.10 -19.18 -7.60
CA SER A 235 -9.73 -20.43 -6.91
C SER A 235 -8.50 -21.15 -7.51
N LEU A 236 -7.65 -20.45 -8.26
CA LEU A 236 -6.35 -20.91 -8.77
C LEU A 236 -5.22 -20.13 -8.11
#